data_AF-A0A542TGU1-F1
#
_entry.id   AF-A0A542TGU1-F1
#
_cell.length_a   1.000
_cell.length_b   1.000
_cell.length_c   1.000
_cell.angle_alpha   90.00
_cell.angle_beta   90.00
_cell.angle_gamma   90.00
#
_symmetry.space_group_name_H-M   'P 1'
#
loop_
_entity.id
_entity.type
_entity.pdbx_description
1 polymer ?
#
loop_
_entity_poly.entity_id
_entity_poly.type
_entity_poly.pdbx_seq_one_letter_code
_entity_poly.pdbx_strand_id
1 'polypeptide(L)'
;MALSSRIRRRSAAFALVAAVTLLGFASWYVFSGRGTGLLPQSSWGPWREKSQVNHWGVQVRVNSWSNAAEAHVHMGKAEDFTMEAYGTRASATTDMDGTRFTLTPDGKITGQWPQEHGTR
;
A
#
# COMPACT_ATOMS: atom_id res chain seq x y z
N MET A 1 -28.56 24.66 40.54
CA MET A 1 -28.59 23.73 39.38
C MET A 1 -27.64 24.07 38.21
N ALA A 2 -26.96 25.23 38.18
CA ALA A 2 -26.11 25.63 37.04
C ALA A 2 -24.69 25.02 36.98
N LEU A 3 -24.16 24.50 38.09
CA LEU A 3 -22.81 23.94 38.15
C LEU A 3 -22.73 22.53 37.52
N SER A 4 -23.78 21.73 37.70
CA SER A 4 -23.87 20.35 37.19
C SER A 4 -23.94 20.29 35.67
N SER A 5 -24.59 21.27 35.02
CA SER A 5 -24.70 21.32 33.55
C SER A 5 -23.38 21.70 32.86
N ARG A 6 -22.56 22.56 33.49
CA ARG A 6 -21.24 22.96 32.95
C ARG A 6 -20.22 21.81 33.02
N ILE A 7 -20.22 21.05 34.11
CA ILE A 7 -19.33 19.88 34.27
C ILE A 7 -19.71 18.80 33.26
N ARG A 8 -21.01 18.49 33.13
CA ARG A 8 -21.51 17.49 32.18
C ARG A 8 -21.23 17.88 30.72
N ARG A 9 -21.33 19.17 30.36
CA ARG A 9 -20.95 19.68 29.02
C ARG A 9 -19.45 19.62 28.76
N ARG A 10 -18.60 19.91 29.76
CA ARG A 10 -17.13 19.80 29.62
C ARG A 10 -16.70 18.35 29.44
N SER A 11 -17.25 17.41 30.21
CA SER A 11 -16.97 15.97 30.05
C SER A 11 -17.42 15.45 28.68
N ALA A 12 -18.59 15.89 28.19
CA ALA A 12 -19.04 15.55 26.84
C ALA A 12 -18.11 16.14 25.75
N ALA A 13 -17.64 17.37 25.92
CA ALA A 13 -16.70 17.99 24.98
C ALA A 13 -15.34 17.27 24.97
N PHE A 14 -14.80 16.88 26.12
CA PHE A 14 -13.56 16.10 26.19
C PHE A 14 -13.72 14.70 25.58
N ALA A 15 -14.83 14.02 25.84
CA ALA A 15 -15.11 12.72 25.23
C ALA A 15 -15.24 12.83 23.71
N LEU A 16 -15.87 13.90 23.21
CA LEU A 16 -16.02 14.15 21.78
C LEU A 16 -14.68 14.47 21.13
N VAL A 17 -13.84 15.31 21.77
CA VAL A 17 -12.47 15.57 21.29
C VAL A 17 -11.65 14.28 21.24
N ALA A 18 -11.67 13.49 22.31
CA ALA A 18 -10.96 12.21 22.35
C ALA A 18 -11.45 11.26 21.25
N ALA A 19 -12.77 11.16 21.04
CA ALA A 19 -13.34 10.33 19.98
C ALA A 19 -12.91 10.81 18.59
N VAL A 20 -12.95 12.12 18.32
CA VAL A 20 -12.51 12.69 17.03
C VAL A 20 -11.01 12.46 16.83
N THR A 21 -10.19 12.62 17.86
CA THR A 21 -8.75 12.35 17.77
C THR A 21 -8.48 10.87 17.46
N LEU A 22 -9.15 9.94 18.17
CA LEU A 22 -8.99 8.51 17.92
C LEU A 22 -9.45 8.12 16.51
N LEU A 23 -10.57 8.66 16.03
CA LEU A 23 -11.05 8.44 14.67
C LEU A 23 -10.08 9.02 13.63
N GLY A 24 -9.49 10.18 13.91
CA GLY A 24 -8.45 10.77 13.07
C GLY A 24 -7.21 9.89 12.98
N PHE A 25 -6.72 9.36 14.10
CA PHE A 25 -5.58 8.43 14.14
C PHE A 25 -5.89 7.11 13.43
N ALA A 26 -7.07 6.53 13.67
CA ALA A 26 -7.49 5.30 13.01
C ALA A 26 -7.60 5.48 11.50
N SER A 27 -8.21 6.59 11.05
CA SER A 27 -8.30 6.93 9.63
C SER A 27 -6.90 7.11 9.03
N TRP A 28 -6.04 7.89 9.68
CA TRP A 28 -4.65 8.08 9.24
C TRP A 28 -3.89 6.75 9.13
N TYR A 29 -4.04 5.86 10.11
CA TYR A 29 -3.38 4.56 10.12
C TYR A 29 -3.80 3.70 8.92
N VAL A 30 -5.09 3.64 8.63
CA VAL A 30 -5.63 2.92 7.47
C VAL A 30 -5.17 3.56 6.16
N PHE A 31 -5.34 4.87 5.99
CA PHE A 31 -4.93 5.59 4.78
C PHE A 31 -3.43 5.49 4.50
N SER A 32 -2.61 5.41 5.55
CA SER A 32 -1.15 5.26 5.43
C SER A 32 -0.71 3.89 4.89
N GLY A 33 -1.65 2.95 4.66
CA GLY A 33 -1.43 1.61 4.13
C GLY A 33 -0.70 0.67 5.10
N ARG A 34 -0.73 0.97 6.41
CA ARG A 34 -0.20 0.07 7.45
C ARG A 34 -1.18 -1.03 7.86
N GLY A 35 -2.47 -0.81 7.61
CA GLY A 35 -3.54 -1.78 7.88
C GLY A 35 -4.07 -2.48 6.62
N THR A 36 -3.38 -2.39 5.49
CA THR A 36 -3.91 -2.82 4.19
C THR A 36 -4.24 -4.31 4.14
N GLY A 37 -3.46 -5.14 4.84
CA GLY A 37 -3.74 -6.58 4.96
C GLY A 37 -5.07 -6.91 5.68
N LEU A 38 -5.73 -5.92 6.28
CA LEU A 38 -7.03 -6.04 6.94
C LEU A 38 -8.17 -5.42 6.11
N LEU A 39 -7.85 -4.81 4.96
CA LEU A 39 -8.85 -4.18 4.12
C LEU A 39 -9.62 -5.22 3.29
N PRO A 40 -10.93 -5.02 3.08
CA PRO A 40 -11.73 -5.95 2.30
C PRO A 40 -11.26 -5.97 0.84
N GLN A 41 -11.40 -7.13 0.18
CA GLN A 41 -11.01 -7.30 -1.22
C GLN A 41 -11.69 -6.28 -2.16
N SER A 42 -12.89 -5.81 -1.82
CA SER A 42 -13.63 -4.78 -2.56
C SER A 42 -12.96 -3.40 -2.56
N SER A 43 -12.01 -3.14 -1.65
CA SER A 43 -11.24 -1.89 -1.62
C SER A 43 -10.13 -1.86 -2.68
N TRP A 44 -9.79 -3.00 -3.28
CA TRP A 44 -8.79 -3.09 -4.32
C TRP A 44 -9.35 -2.75 -5.69
N GLY A 45 -8.61 -1.97 -6.46
CA GLY A 45 -8.92 -1.69 -7.84
C GLY A 45 -8.78 -2.94 -8.73
N PRO A 46 -9.27 -2.88 -9.98
CA PRO A 46 -9.09 -3.96 -10.94
C PRO A 46 -7.60 -4.14 -11.24
N TRP A 47 -7.21 -5.39 -11.54
CA TRP A 47 -5.89 -5.68 -12.11
C TRP A 47 -5.72 -4.93 -13.43
N ARG A 48 -4.62 -4.20 -13.55
CA ARG A 48 -4.20 -3.51 -14.75
C ARG A 48 -2.94 -4.18 -15.26
N GLU A 49 -3.00 -4.68 -16.48
CA GLU A 49 -1.80 -5.12 -17.19
C GLU A 49 -0.90 -3.90 -17.43
N LYS A 50 0.36 -4.03 -17.04
CA LYS A 50 1.41 -3.05 -17.30
C LYS A 50 2.28 -3.56 -18.44
N SER A 51 2.95 -2.62 -19.12
CA SER A 51 3.94 -2.96 -20.14
C SER A 51 4.95 -3.97 -19.59
N GLN A 52 5.32 -4.94 -20.42
CA GLN A 52 6.27 -5.98 -20.05
C GLN A 52 7.56 -5.37 -19.50
N VAL A 53 8.08 -5.99 -18.45
CA VAL A 53 9.34 -5.62 -17.81
C VAL A 53 10.34 -6.73 -18.11
N ASN A 54 11.31 -6.49 -18.99
CA ASN A 54 12.31 -7.50 -19.38
C ASN A 54 11.70 -8.86 -19.79
N HIS A 55 10.67 -8.86 -20.64
CA HIS A 55 9.90 -10.05 -21.07
C HIS A 55 8.96 -10.66 -20.02
N TRP A 56 8.99 -10.18 -18.78
CA TRP A 56 8.00 -10.54 -17.76
C TRP A 56 6.67 -9.82 -18.01
N GLY A 57 5.58 -10.58 -17.98
CA GLY A 57 4.23 -10.04 -17.88
C GLY A 57 4.00 -9.51 -16.47
N VAL A 58 3.37 -8.35 -16.37
CA VAL A 58 3.15 -7.68 -15.09
C VAL A 58 1.72 -7.19 -14.99
N GLN A 59 1.05 -7.57 -13.92
CA GLN A 59 -0.28 -7.08 -13.56
C GLN A 59 -0.19 -6.38 -12.23
N VAL A 60 -0.73 -5.16 -12.13
CA VAL A 60 -0.71 -4.37 -10.90
C VAL A 60 -2.13 -3.97 -10.54
N ARG A 61 -2.45 -4.05 -9.25
CA ARG A 61 -3.63 -3.41 -8.68
C ARG A 61 -3.24 -2.51 -7.53
N VAL A 62 -4.01 -1.46 -7.32
CA VAL A 62 -3.78 -0.47 -6.27
C VAL A 62 -5.02 -0.41 -5.38
N ASN A 63 -4.81 -0.24 -4.09
CA ASN A 63 -5.89 -0.06 -3.14
C ASN A 63 -6.48 1.34 -3.28
N SER A 64 -7.81 1.45 -3.31
CA SER A 64 -8.49 2.73 -3.49
C SER A 64 -8.59 3.56 -2.20
N TRP A 65 -8.42 2.93 -1.04
CA TRP A 65 -8.64 3.54 0.28
C TRP A 65 -7.34 3.78 1.05
N SER A 66 -6.22 3.24 0.58
CA SER A 66 -4.93 3.31 1.26
C SER A 66 -3.80 3.31 0.26
N ASN A 67 -2.64 3.81 0.70
CA ASN A 67 -1.46 3.81 -0.14
C ASN A 67 -0.84 2.41 -0.15
N ALA A 68 -1.31 1.56 -1.05
CA ALA A 68 -0.88 0.18 -1.16
C ALA A 68 -1.09 -0.38 -2.57
N ALA A 69 -0.16 -1.21 -3.02
CA ALA A 69 -0.23 -1.88 -4.30
C ALA A 69 0.18 -3.35 -4.19
N GLU A 70 -0.35 -4.15 -5.10
CA GLU A 70 0.07 -5.52 -5.33
C GLU A 70 0.46 -5.68 -6.80
N ALA A 71 1.50 -6.45 -7.07
CA ALA A 71 1.90 -6.82 -8.41
C ALA A 71 2.03 -8.34 -8.54
N HIS A 72 1.44 -8.89 -9.59
CA HIS A 72 1.71 -10.24 -10.05
C HIS A 72 2.65 -10.13 -11.23
N VAL A 73 3.81 -10.76 -11.10
CA VAL A 73 4.87 -10.77 -12.12
C VAL A 73 5.02 -12.22 -12.57
N HIS A 74 5.00 -12.45 -13.89
CA HIS A 74 5.03 -13.80 -14.44
C HIS A 74 5.84 -13.88 -15.73
N MET A 75 6.49 -15.02 -15.97
CA MET A 75 7.22 -15.34 -17.19
C MET A 75 6.61 -16.59 -17.82
N GLY A 76 5.89 -16.39 -18.92
CA GLY A 76 5.15 -17.46 -19.60
C GLY A 76 4.17 -18.16 -18.65
N LYS A 77 4.26 -19.50 -18.58
CA LYS A 77 3.45 -20.36 -17.69
C LYS A 77 4.27 -21.02 -16.56
N ALA A 78 5.57 -20.73 -16.49
CA ALA A 78 6.51 -21.49 -15.68
C ALA A 78 6.85 -20.79 -14.36
N GLU A 79 6.84 -19.46 -14.36
CA GLU A 79 7.30 -18.68 -13.23
C GLU A 79 6.32 -17.55 -12.94
N ASP A 80 5.92 -17.44 -11.68
CA ASP A 80 5.17 -16.33 -11.17
C ASP A 80 5.60 -15.98 -9.74
N PHE A 81 5.45 -14.72 -9.38
CA PHE A 81 5.58 -14.26 -8.01
C PHE A 81 4.70 -13.04 -7.77
N THR A 82 4.37 -12.83 -6.50
CA THR A 82 3.57 -11.67 -6.06
C THR A 82 4.45 -10.74 -5.24
N MET A 83 4.30 -9.45 -5.48
CA MET A 83 4.93 -8.38 -4.71
C MET A 83 3.85 -7.55 -4.02
N GLU A 84 4.09 -7.19 -2.77
CA GLU A 84 3.14 -6.43 -1.95
C GLU A 84 3.85 -5.19 -1.38
N ALA A 85 3.36 -4.00 -1.74
CA ALA A 85 3.90 -2.72 -1.30
C ALA A 85 2.89 -1.99 -0.42
N TYR A 86 2.89 -2.29 0.88
CA TYR A 86 1.88 -1.79 1.83
C TYR A 86 2.39 -0.61 2.65
N GLY A 87 1.84 0.56 2.34
CA GLY A 87 2.01 1.78 3.09
C GLY A 87 2.95 2.77 2.44
N THR A 88 2.77 4.05 2.75
CA THR A 88 3.29 5.20 1.97
C THR A 88 4.79 5.18 1.65
N ARG A 89 5.61 4.43 2.39
CA ARG A 89 7.06 4.30 2.16
C ARG A 89 7.54 2.87 1.94
N ALA A 90 6.64 1.90 1.86
CA ALA A 90 6.99 0.50 1.70
C ALA A 90 7.10 0.18 0.21
N SER A 91 8.28 0.35 -0.36
CA SER A 91 8.61 -0.28 -1.64
C SER A 91 8.95 -1.76 -1.41
N ALA A 92 8.42 -2.64 -2.24
CA ALA A 92 8.83 -4.04 -2.29
C ALA A 92 9.86 -4.22 -3.39
N THR A 93 10.93 -4.97 -3.09
CA THR A 93 11.98 -5.28 -4.07
C THR A 93 12.23 -6.78 -4.08
N THR A 94 12.30 -7.34 -5.29
CA THR A 94 12.54 -8.77 -5.51
C THR A 94 13.47 -8.94 -6.70
N ASP A 95 14.52 -9.73 -6.54
CA ASP A 95 15.44 -10.08 -7.61
C ASP A 95 15.05 -11.44 -8.18
N MET A 96 14.72 -11.52 -9.48
CA MET A 96 14.38 -12.75 -10.20
C MET A 96 15.05 -12.74 -11.58
N ASP A 97 15.71 -13.84 -11.94
CA ASP A 97 16.44 -13.99 -13.22
C ASP A 97 17.35 -12.80 -13.57
N GLY A 98 18.06 -12.29 -12.57
CA GLY A 98 18.93 -11.14 -12.75
C GLY A 98 18.17 -9.84 -13.07
N THR A 99 16.86 -9.79 -12.90
CA THR A 99 16.07 -8.54 -12.94
C THR A 99 15.62 -8.17 -11.54
N ARG A 100 15.98 -6.96 -11.11
CA ARG A 100 15.50 -6.35 -9.86
C ARG A 100 14.17 -5.66 -10.10
N PHE A 101 13.10 -6.27 -9.62
CA PHE A 101 11.77 -5.67 -9.61
C PHE A 101 11.61 -4.80 -8.37
N THR A 102 11.08 -3.58 -8.56
CA THR A 102 10.67 -2.70 -7.48
C THR A 102 9.23 -2.29 -7.69
N LEU A 103 8.37 -2.56 -6.71
CA LEU A 103 6.98 -2.12 -6.65
C LEU A 103 6.85 -1.02 -5.60
N THR A 104 6.19 0.07 -5.97
CA THR A 104 5.83 1.14 -5.04
C THR A 104 4.34 1.10 -4.68
N PRO A 105 3.96 1.67 -3.53
CA PRO A 105 2.57 1.68 -3.03
C PRO A 105 1.54 2.34 -3.96
N ASP A 106 1.97 3.22 -4.87
CA ASP A 106 1.13 3.86 -5.90
C ASP A 106 0.97 2.99 -7.16
N GLY A 107 1.53 1.78 -7.17
CA GLY A 107 1.41 0.82 -8.28
C GLY A 107 2.38 1.06 -9.44
N LYS A 108 3.47 1.79 -9.19
CA LYS A 108 4.57 1.85 -10.15
C LYS A 108 5.47 0.64 -9.92
N ILE A 109 5.72 -0.09 -11.00
CA ILE A 109 6.62 -1.24 -11.02
C ILE A 109 7.74 -0.97 -12.02
N THR A 110 8.97 -1.27 -11.63
CA THR A 110 10.17 -1.11 -12.47
C THR A 110 11.01 -2.37 -12.38
N GLY A 111 11.58 -2.81 -13.51
CA GLY A 111 12.63 -3.83 -13.53
C GLY A 111 13.94 -3.22 -13.96
N GLN A 112 15.00 -3.47 -13.19
CA GLN A 112 16.35 -3.07 -13.53
C GLN A 112 17.21 -4.32 -13.62
N TRP A 113 17.85 -4.54 -14.77
CA TRP A 113 18.96 -5.47 -14.84
C TRP A 113 20.13 -4.83 -14.06
N PRO A 114 20.85 -5.53 -13.17
CA PRO A 114 22.10 -5.04 -12.65
C PRO A 114 23.02 -4.91 -13.86
N GLN A 115 23.25 -3.69 -14.34
CA GLN A 115 24.28 -3.46 -15.36
C GLN A 115 25.51 -4.21 -14.89
N GLU A 116 25.93 -5.22 -15.67
CA GLU A 116 27.24 -5.81 -15.48
C GLU A 116 28.20 -4.63 -15.37
N HIS A 117 28.88 -4.54 -14.23
CA HIS A 117 30.00 -3.63 -14.09
C HIS A 117 30.91 -3.93 -15.28
N GLY A 118 30.89 -3.03 -16.26
CA GLY A 118 31.74 -3.11 -17.43
C GLY A 118 33.19 -3.12 -16.94
N THR A 119 33.76 -4.30 -16.82
CA THR A 119 35.20 -4.48 -16.80
C THR A 119 35.68 -4.15 -18.19
N ARG A 120 36.15 -2.92 -18.36
CA ARG A 120 36.96 -2.51 -19.51
C ARG A 120 38.29 -2.01 -19.02
#